data_AF-A0A7W4PJH2-F1
#
_entry.id   AF-A0A7W4PJH2-F1
#
_cell.length_a   1.000
_cell.length_b   1.000
_cell.length_c   1.000
_cell.angle_alpha   90.00
_cell.angle_beta   90.00
_cell.angle_gamma   90.00
#
_symmetry.space_group_name_H-M   'P 1'
#
loop_
_entity.id
_entity.type
_entity.pdbx_description
1 polymer ?
#
loop_
_entity_poly.entity_id
_entity_poly.type
_entity_poly.pdbx_seq_one_letter_code
_entity_poly.pdbx_strand_id
1 'polypeptide(L)'
;MSGVASWGSETEPFQFEGRNPIGRDDRDPTMASYTAGHLGFHGWMRAVDHAIARHIGLGVFDLPDRCWRDAYDEQVLPSDAAREALEDEGAPLN
;
A
#
# COMPACT_ATOMS: atom_id res chain seq x y z
N MET A 1 15.29 4.65 7.30
CA MET A 1 13.94 4.14 6.99
C MET A 1 12.95 5.15 7.58
N SER A 2 11.98 5.62 6.80
CA SER A 2 10.91 6.48 7.34
C SER A 2 9.93 5.59 8.10
N GLY A 3 9.73 5.82 9.40
CA GLY A 3 8.75 5.08 10.20
C GLY A 3 7.31 5.44 9.83
N VAL A 4 6.34 4.75 10.44
CA VAL A 4 4.91 5.08 10.32
C VAL A 4 4.52 6.00 11.47
N ALA A 5 4.01 7.19 11.14
CA ALA A 5 3.47 8.12 12.13
C ALA A 5 2.02 7.78 12.50
N SER A 6 1.23 7.32 11.53
CA SER A 6 -0.14 6.86 11.74
C SER A 6 -0.52 5.84 10.69
N TRP A 7 -1.13 4.74 11.11
CA TRP A 7 -1.75 3.77 10.20
C TRP A 7 -3.06 4.29 9.59
N GLY A 8 -3.65 5.31 10.21
CA GLY A 8 -4.96 5.83 9.84
C GLY A 8 -6.11 4.96 10.36
N SER A 9 -7.30 5.27 9.89
CA SER A 9 -8.56 4.64 10.26
C SER A 9 -9.54 4.72 9.07
N GLU A 10 -10.81 4.39 9.28
CA GLU A 10 -11.83 4.58 8.23
C GLU A 10 -11.89 6.04 7.75
N THR A 11 -11.64 7.01 8.65
CA THR A 11 -11.79 8.44 8.39
C THR A 11 -10.47 9.22 8.45
N GLU A 12 -9.36 8.57 8.80
CA GLU A 12 -8.04 9.20 8.88
C GLU A 12 -7.05 8.52 7.93
N PRO A 13 -6.28 9.29 7.13
CA PRO A 13 -5.33 8.73 6.18
C PRO A 13 -4.07 8.13 6.83
N PHE A 14 -3.44 7.19 6.14
CA PHE A 14 -2.13 6.66 6.48
C PHE A 14 -1.03 7.72 6.34
N GLN A 15 -0.02 7.70 7.20
CA GLN A 15 1.04 8.71 7.23
C GLN A 15 2.40 8.14 7.65
N PHE A 16 3.43 8.44 6.87
CA PHE A 16 4.83 8.24 7.27
C PHE A 16 5.34 9.38 8.15
N GLU A 17 6.30 9.07 9.03
CA GLU A 17 7.01 10.07 9.83
C GLU A 17 7.64 11.17 8.94
N GLY A 18 7.38 12.42 9.32
CA GLY A 18 7.90 13.59 8.62
C GLY A 18 7.33 13.82 7.22
N ARG A 19 6.25 13.13 6.83
CA ARG A 19 5.57 13.32 5.53
C ARG A 19 4.11 13.73 5.72
N ASN A 20 3.53 14.35 4.69
CA ASN A 20 2.09 14.60 4.66
C ASN A 20 1.33 13.25 4.58
N PRO A 21 0.11 13.18 5.14
CA PRO A 21 -0.71 11.98 5.03
C PRO A 21 -1.04 11.64 3.57
N ILE A 22 -1.11 10.34 3.28
CA ILE A 22 -1.46 9.80 1.98
C ILE A 22 -2.99 9.66 1.95
N GLY A 23 -3.64 10.67 1.35
CA GLY A 23 -5.10 10.70 1.22
C GLY A 23 -5.64 9.80 0.11
N ARG A 24 -6.97 9.80 0.01
CA ARG A 24 -7.73 9.13 -1.04
C ARG A 24 -7.43 9.72 -2.42
N ASP A 25 -7.37 8.87 -3.43
CA ASP A 25 -7.24 9.23 -4.84
C ASP A 25 -8.21 8.41 -5.68
N ASP A 26 -9.31 9.03 -6.11
CA ASP A 26 -10.38 8.39 -6.88
C ASP A 26 -10.08 8.28 -8.38
N ARG A 27 -8.89 8.68 -8.82
CA ARG A 27 -8.48 8.50 -10.22
C ARG A 27 -8.25 7.04 -10.59
N ASP A 28 -7.96 6.19 -9.60
CA ASP A 28 -7.91 4.74 -9.74
C ASP A 28 -9.20 4.12 -9.17
N PRO A 29 -10.16 3.74 -10.02
CA PRO A 29 -11.43 3.17 -9.57
C PRO A 29 -11.26 1.78 -8.97
N THR A 30 -10.23 1.03 -9.37
CA THR A 30 -9.94 -0.30 -8.82
C THR A 30 -9.49 -0.16 -7.36
N MET A 31 -8.53 0.74 -7.11
CA MET A 31 -8.08 1.06 -5.75
C MET A 31 -9.21 1.59 -4.87
N ALA A 32 -10.01 2.53 -5.40
CA ALA A 32 -11.12 3.13 -4.66
C ALA A 32 -12.19 2.08 -4.29
N SER A 33 -12.50 1.17 -5.21
CA SER A 33 -13.45 0.07 -4.96
C SER A 33 -12.88 -0.92 -3.94
N TYR A 34 -11.63 -1.34 -4.09
CA TYR A 34 -11.00 -2.35 -3.24
C TYR A 34 -10.90 -1.90 -1.78
N THR A 35 -10.61 -0.61 -1.56
CA THR A 35 -10.42 -0.03 -0.23
C THR A 35 -11.74 0.38 0.44
N ALA A 36 -12.87 0.32 -0.29
CA ALA A 36 -14.22 0.56 0.21
C ALA A 36 -14.38 1.87 1.02
N GLY A 37 -13.60 2.90 0.68
CA GLY A 37 -13.62 4.20 1.34
C GLY A 37 -12.85 4.31 2.66
N HIS A 38 -12.21 3.24 3.13
CA HIS A 38 -11.38 3.27 4.34
C HIS A 38 -10.08 4.07 4.09
N LEU A 39 -9.95 5.26 4.67
CA LEU A 39 -8.88 6.21 4.32
C LEU A 39 -7.47 5.75 4.71
N GLY A 40 -7.31 5.11 5.87
CA GLY A 40 -6.03 4.55 6.33
C GLY A 40 -5.54 3.45 5.37
N PHE A 41 -6.35 2.41 5.20
CA PHE A 41 -6.08 1.33 4.26
C PHE A 41 -5.84 1.82 2.81
N HIS A 42 -6.61 2.80 2.33
CA HIS A 42 -6.38 3.38 1.02
C HIS A 42 -5.01 4.06 0.91
N GLY A 43 -4.63 4.87 1.90
CA GLY A 43 -3.32 5.51 1.93
C GLY A 43 -2.17 4.49 2.00
N TRP A 44 -2.36 3.41 2.76
CA TRP A 44 -1.40 2.31 2.85
C TRP A 44 -1.25 1.56 1.52
N MET A 45 -2.36 1.20 0.86
CA MET A 45 -2.35 0.53 -0.44
C MET A 45 -1.66 1.37 -1.51
N ARG A 46 -1.86 2.69 -1.51
CA ARG A 46 -1.13 3.60 -2.41
C ARG A 46 0.38 3.62 -2.14
N ALA A 47 0.80 3.45 -0.88
CA ALA A 47 2.21 3.35 -0.54
C ALA A 47 2.82 2.03 -1.01
N VAL A 48 2.08 0.92 -0.90
CA VAL A 48 2.45 -0.40 -1.44
C VAL A 48 2.57 -0.35 -2.96
N ASP A 49 1.55 0.17 -3.64
CA ASP A 49 1.52 0.34 -5.10
C ASP A 49 2.73 1.13 -5.60
N HIS A 50 3.02 2.26 -4.94
CA HIS A 50 4.21 3.05 -5.26
C HIS A 50 5.51 2.25 -5.07
N ALA A 51 5.61 1.42 -4.01
CA ALA A 51 6.80 0.61 -3.78
C ALA A 51 6.98 -0.46 -4.86
N ILE A 52 5.92 -1.19 -5.22
CA ILE A 52 5.95 -2.20 -6.31
C ILE A 52 6.32 -1.55 -7.64
N ALA A 53 5.67 -0.43 -7.99
CA ALA A 53 5.92 0.29 -9.24
C ALA A 53 7.36 0.77 -9.37
N ARG A 54 8.05 1.07 -8.26
CA ARG A 54 9.48 1.44 -8.29
C ARG A 54 10.41 0.27 -8.59
N HIS A 55 10.03 -0.96 -8.23
CA HIS A 55 10.85 -2.14 -8.47
C HIS A 55 10.66 -2.70 -9.88
N ILE A 56 9.41 -2.79 -10.35
CA ILE A 56 9.09 -3.52 -11.60
C ILE A 56 8.27 -2.71 -12.62
N GLY A 57 7.86 -1.48 -12.31
CA GLY A 57 7.08 -0.63 -13.22
C GLY A 57 5.60 -1.01 -13.37
N LEU A 58 5.11 -1.96 -12.57
CA LEU A 58 3.72 -2.42 -12.53
C LEU A 58 3.03 -1.96 -11.24
N GLY A 59 1.70 -1.90 -11.24
CA GLY A 59 0.90 -1.57 -10.07
C GLY A 59 0.59 -2.78 -9.19
N VAL A 60 0.07 -2.52 -7.99
CA VAL A 60 -0.30 -3.56 -7.01
C VAL A 60 -1.36 -4.53 -7.54
N PHE A 61 -2.25 -4.06 -8.43
CA PHE A 61 -3.31 -4.87 -9.03
C PHE A 61 -2.88 -5.61 -10.31
N ASP A 62 -1.65 -5.40 -10.78
CA ASP A 62 -1.06 -6.19 -11.86
C ASP A 62 -0.39 -7.48 -11.34
N LEU A 63 -0.18 -7.57 -10.03
CA LEU A 63 0.30 -8.78 -9.35
C LEU A 63 -0.87 -9.66 -8.90
N PRO A 64 -0.66 -10.97 -8.68
CA PRO A 64 -1.65 -11.83 -8.07
C PRO A 64 -2.17 -11.27 -6.74
N ASP A 65 -3.46 -11.47 -6.51
CA ASP A 65 -4.11 -10.96 -5.30
C ASP A 65 -3.54 -11.64 -4.07
N ARG A 66 -3.39 -10.86 -2.99
CA ARG A 66 -3.00 -11.34 -1.67
C ARG A 66 -3.88 -10.71 -0.62
N CYS A 67 -3.75 -11.20 0.61
CA CYS A 67 -4.46 -10.65 1.76
C CYS A 67 -3.89 -9.27 2.19
N TRP A 68 -4.01 -8.26 1.33
CA TRP A 68 -3.55 -6.90 1.60
C TRP A 68 -4.22 -6.29 2.83
N ARG A 69 -5.48 -6.64 3.07
CA ARG A 69 -6.23 -6.21 4.24
C ARG A 69 -5.60 -6.74 5.53
N ASP A 70 -5.28 -8.04 5.57
CA ASP A 70 -4.67 -8.66 6.73
C ASP A 70 -3.29 -8.05 7.02
N ALA A 71 -2.47 -7.83 5.97
CA ALA A 71 -1.18 -7.17 6.11
C ALA A 71 -1.29 -5.74 6.67
N TYR A 72 -2.32 -4.99 6.28
CA TYR A 72 -2.61 -3.68 6.85
C TYR A 72 -3.05 -3.77 8.31
N ASP A 73 -3.97 -4.68 8.65
CA ASP A 73 -4.48 -4.84 10.01
C ASP A 73 -3.38 -5.36 10.97
N GLU A 74 -2.42 -6.14 10.47
CA GLU A 74 -1.20 -6.58 11.17
C GLU A 74 -0.09 -5.52 11.20
N GLN A 75 -0.31 -4.34 10.60
CA GLN A 75 0.64 -3.23 10.56
C GLN A 75 1.97 -3.59 9.89
N VAL A 76 1.92 -4.38 8.82
CA VAL A 76 3.06 -4.64 7.95
C VAL A 76 3.42 -3.37 7.16
N LEU A 77 4.70 -2.99 7.18
CA LEU A 77 5.15 -1.79 6.47
C LEU A 77 4.88 -1.92 4.97
N PRO A 78 4.44 -0.85 4.27
CA PRO A 78 4.18 -0.91 2.83
C PRO A 78 5.34 -1.46 2.00
N SER A 79 6.59 -1.13 2.38
CA SER A 79 7.79 -1.64 1.71
C SER A 79 8.02 -3.14 1.94
N ASP A 80 7.71 -3.63 3.14
CA ASP A 80 7.89 -5.03 3.48
C ASP A 80 6.81 -5.87 2.79
N ALA A 81 5.56 -5.40 2.81
CA ALA A 81 4.49 -6.01 2.03
C ALA A 81 4.83 -6.01 0.53
N ALA A 82 5.26 -4.89 -0.05
CA ALA A 82 5.66 -4.86 -1.46
C ALA A 82 6.79 -5.86 -1.77
N ARG A 83 7.80 -5.96 -0.91
CA ARG A 83 8.89 -6.92 -1.05
C ARG A 83 8.38 -8.37 -1.02
N GLU A 84 7.56 -8.73 -0.04
CA GLU A 84 6.95 -10.07 0.06
C GLU A 84 6.16 -10.41 -1.21
N ALA A 85 5.33 -9.49 -1.71
CA ALA A 85 4.57 -9.69 -2.94
C ALA A 85 5.47 -9.93 -4.16
N LEU A 86 6.61 -9.25 -4.24
CA LEU A 86 7.57 -9.43 -5.33
C LEU A 86 8.36 -10.75 -5.19
N GLU A 87 8.69 -11.14 -3.96
CA GLU A 87 9.38 -12.41 -3.66
C GLU A 87 8.50 -13.62 -4.00
N ASP A 88 7.21 -13.59 -3.67
CA ASP A 88 6.25 -14.65 -3.98
C ASP A 88 6.13 -14.90 -5.50
N GLU A 89 6.26 -13.85 -6.31
CA GLU A 89 6.22 -13.92 -7.77
C GLU A 89 7.58 -14.31 -8.41
N GLY A 90 8.63 -14.45 -7.60
CA GLY A 90 9.99 -14.70 -8.10
C GLY A 90 10.58 -13.53 -8.88
N ALA A 91 10.06 -12.31 -8.67
CA ALA A 91 10.55 -11.13 -9.36
C ALA A 91 11.95 -10.73 -8.82
N PRO A 92 12.93 -10.43 -9.69
CA PRO A 92 14.24 -9.98 -9.24
C PRO A 92 14.10 -8.60 -8.60
N LEU A 93 14.41 -8.51 -7.30
CA LEU A 93 14.53 -7.24 -6.57
C LEU A 93 15.79 -6.51 -7.08
N ASN A 94 15.59 -5.49 -7.90
CA ASN A 94 16.66 -4.55 -8.31
C ASN A 94 16.90 -3.46 -7.25
#